data_AF-A0A2J7ZQ02-F1
#
_entry.id   AF-A0A2J7ZQ02-F1
#
_cell.length_a   1.000
_cell.length_b   1.000
_cell.length_c   1.000
_cell.angle_alpha   90.00
_cell.angle_beta   90.00
_cell.angle_gamma   90.00
#
_symmetry.space_group_name_H-M   'P 1'
#
loop_
_entity.id
_entity.type
_entity.pdbx_description
1 polymer ?
#
loop_
_entity_poly.entity_id
_entity_poly.type
_entity_poly.pdbx_seq_one_letter_code
_entity_poly.pdbx_strand_id
1 'polypeptide(L)'
;MNGGNVLAVGATLFQPDLAKNGVESPEALYDIIYKGKGKMPGYGTDCAPKGACTFAARLSDEEVSSLATYVQERAAAGWKS
;
A
#
# COMPACT_ATOMS: atom_id res chain seq x y z
N MET A 1 -7.26 -5.33 14.89
CA MET A 1 -5.99 -4.60 14.70
C MET A 1 -5.40 -4.93 13.32
N ASN A 2 -6.19 -4.88 12.24
CA ASN A 2 -5.76 -5.44 10.95
C ASN A 2 -5.23 -4.34 10.00
N GLY A 3 -6.05 -3.34 9.67
CA GLY A 3 -5.63 -2.21 8.81
C GLY A 3 -4.81 -1.11 9.49
N GLY A 4 -4.29 -1.32 10.70
CA GLY A 4 -3.56 -0.30 11.45
C GLY A 4 -2.13 -0.09 10.95
N ASN A 5 -1.53 1.07 11.22
CA ASN A 5 -0.12 1.35 10.90
C ASN A 5 0.66 1.63 12.19
N VAL A 6 1.64 0.78 12.49
CA VAL A 6 2.46 0.88 13.72
C VAL A 6 3.64 1.85 13.60
N LEU A 7 3.97 2.28 12.39
CA LEU A 7 5.12 3.15 12.10
C LEU A 7 4.71 4.62 11.91
N ALA A 8 3.48 4.87 11.45
CA ALA A 8 3.00 6.20 11.13
C ALA A 8 1.50 6.37 11.46
N VAL A 9 1.21 7.24 12.43
CA VAL A 9 -0.16 7.62 12.81
C VAL A 9 -0.81 8.40 11.66
N GLY A 10 -2.08 8.09 11.34
CA GLY A 10 -2.83 8.75 10.27
C GLY A 10 -2.48 8.28 8.85
N ALA A 11 -1.68 7.21 8.72
CA ALA A 11 -1.37 6.53 7.48
C ALA A 11 -1.78 5.05 7.55
N THR A 12 -2.96 4.80 8.14
CA THR A 12 -3.52 3.45 8.21
C THR A 12 -4.15 3.04 6.87
N LEU A 13 -4.52 1.76 6.76
CA LEU A 13 -5.23 1.23 5.59
C LEU A 13 -6.75 1.33 5.74
N PHE A 14 -7.25 2.10 6.72
CA PHE A 14 -8.69 2.37 6.86
C PHE A 14 -9.12 3.47 5.87
N GLN A 15 -10.35 3.36 5.38
CA GLN A 15 -10.90 4.27 4.38
C GLN A 15 -10.72 5.78 4.71
N PRO A 16 -10.95 6.26 5.95
CA PRO A 16 -10.76 7.67 6.27
C PRO A 16 -9.33 8.17 6.07
N ASP A 17 -8.32 7.36 6.43
CA ASP A 17 -6.92 7.71 6.24
C ASP A 17 -6.52 7.59 4.77
N LEU A 18 -6.99 6.58 4.04
CA LEU A 18 -6.73 6.45 2.60
C LEU A 18 -7.27 7.65 1.81
N ALA A 19 -8.52 8.05 2.08
CA ALA A 19 -9.15 9.22 1.46
C ALA A 19 -8.42 10.51 1.80
N LYS A 20 -8.10 10.72 3.09
CA LYS A 20 -7.34 11.89 3.56
C LYS A 20 -5.96 12.01 2.89
N ASN A 21 -5.32 10.88 2.60
CA ASN A 21 -4.01 10.83 1.96
C ASN A 21 -4.06 10.76 0.43
N GLY A 22 -5.26 10.76 -0.17
CA GLY A 22 -5.46 10.72 -1.62
C GLY A 22 -5.06 9.38 -2.28
N VAL A 23 -5.14 8.28 -1.54
CA VAL A 23 -4.69 6.94 -1.98
C VAL A 23 -5.78 5.88 -1.81
N GLU A 24 -7.05 6.26 -1.96
CA GLU A 24 -8.18 5.34 -1.82
C GLU A 24 -8.54 4.58 -3.11
N SER A 25 -8.00 4.99 -4.27
CA SER A 25 -8.24 4.31 -5.53
C SER A 25 -7.30 3.10 -5.71
N PRO A 26 -7.69 2.06 -6.47
CA PRO A 26 -6.83 0.92 -6.76
C PRO A 26 -5.52 1.33 -7.43
N GLU A 27 -5.56 2.32 -8.32
CA GLU A 27 -4.39 2.81 -9.05
C GLU A 27 -3.42 3.54 -8.12
N ALA A 28 -3.93 4.34 -7.18
CA ALA A 28 -3.11 5.03 -6.20
C ALA A 28 -2.51 4.06 -5.16
N LEU A 29 -3.27 3.02 -4.77
CA LEU A 29 -2.78 1.93 -3.94
C LEU A 29 -1.71 1.11 -4.66
N TYR A 30 -1.92 0.79 -5.93
CA TYR A 30 -0.91 0.15 -6.76
C TYR A 30 0.37 0.99 -6.80
N ASP A 31 0.27 2.29 -7.07
CA ASP A 31 1.44 3.17 -7.21
C ASP A 31 2.25 3.24 -5.91
N ILE A 32 1.58 3.36 -4.75
CA ILE A 32 2.28 3.42 -3.45
C ILE A 32 2.87 2.07 -3.04
N ILE A 33 2.21 0.94 -3.35
CA ILE A 33 2.79 -0.39 -3.11
C ILE A 33 3.99 -0.62 -4.03
N TYR A 34 3.88 -0.22 -5.30
CA TYR A 34 4.91 -0.43 -6.30
C TYR A 34 6.16 0.40 -5.99
N LYS A 35 6.00 1.72 -5.77
CA LYS A 35 7.11 2.68 -5.63
C LYS A 35 7.52 2.97 -4.19
N GLY A 36 6.64 2.72 -3.23
CA GLY A 36 6.84 3.12 -1.83
C GLY A 36 6.57 4.60 -1.60
N LYS A 37 6.56 5.00 -0.32
CA LYS A 37 6.40 6.40 0.10
C LYS A 37 7.00 6.62 1.49
N GLY A 38 7.93 7.57 1.59
CA GLY A 38 8.58 7.89 2.86
C GLY A 38 9.30 6.69 3.45
N LYS A 39 8.83 6.19 4.60
CA LYS A 39 9.40 5.01 5.29
C LYS A 39 8.89 3.67 4.75
N MET A 40 7.81 3.67 3.96
CA MET A 40 7.30 2.45 3.34
C MET A 40 8.12 2.15 2.08
N PRO A 41 8.77 0.97 1.99
CA PRO A 41 9.51 0.60 0.79
C PRO A 41 8.56 0.28 -0.36
N GLY A 42 9.01 0.51 -1.59
CA GLY A 42 8.34 0.00 -2.79
C GLY A 42 8.65 -1.47 -3.07
N TYR A 43 7.66 -2.20 -3.59
CA TYR A 43 7.72 -3.65 -3.80
C TYR A 43 7.76 -4.06 -5.27
N GLY A 44 7.55 -3.13 -6.21
CA GLY A 44 7.54 -3.42 -7.64
C GLY A 44 8.89 -3.87 -8.18
N THR A 45 8.86 -4.65 -9.27
CA THR A 45 10.04 -5.11 -10.02
C THR A 45 10.95 -3.97 -10.44
N ASP A 46 10.37 -2.88 -10.97
CA ASP A 46 11.11 -1.73 -11.49
C ASP A 46 11.21 -0.58 -10.48
N CYS A 47 10.89 -0.81 -9.20
CA CYS A 47 11.03 0.24 -8.19
C CYS A 47 12.48 0.72 -8.06
N ALA A 48 12.65 2.04 -8.13
CA ALA A 48 13.91 2.75 -8.03
C ALA A 48 13.73 4.10 -7.30
N PRO A 49 14.78 4.65 -6.66
CA PRO A 49 16.12 4.09 -6.49
C PRO A 49 16.15 2.95 -5.46
N LYS A 50 17.17 2.09 -5.48
CA LYS A 50 17.26 0.87 -4.65
C LYS A 50 16.98 1.09 -3.16
N GLY A 51 17.40 2.23 -2.60
CA GLY A 51 17.19 2.57 -1.18
C GLY A 51 15.75 2.93 -0.80
N ALA A 52 14.89 3.24 -1.77
CA ALA A 52 13.46 3.49 -1.54
C ALA A 52 12.61 2.22 -1.63
N CYS A 53 13.23 1.08 -1.94
CA CYS A 53 12.53 -0.15 -2.29
C CYS A 53 12.91 -1.29 -1.36
N THR A 54 12.11 -2.35 -1.35
CA THR A 54 12.37 -3.51 -0.50
C THR A 54 13.70 -4.19 -0.88
N PHE A 55 14.38 -4.73 0.13
CA PHE A 55 15.58 -5.56 -0.05
C PHE A 55 15.24 -7.02 -0.35
N ALA A 56 13.98 -7.42 -0.15
CA ALA A 56 13.49 -8.76 -0.47
C ALA A 56 13.17 -8.90 -1.97
N ALA A 57 12.69 -10.10 -2.35
CA ALA A 57 12.15 -10.34 -3.68
C ALA A 57 11.03 -9.33 -4.00
N ARG A 58 11.01 -8.89 -5.25
CA ARG A 58 10.01 -7.94 -5.76
C ARG A 58 8.77 -8.68 -6.24
N LEU A 59 7.66 -7.96 -6.17
CA LEU A 59 6.37 -8.41 -6.65
C LEU A 59 6.19 -7.98 -8.09
N SER A 60 5.61 -8.86 -8.89
CA SER A 60 5.14 -8.56 -10.24
C SER A 60 3.98 -7.56 -10.22
N ASP A 61 3.70 -6.93 -11.35
CA ASP A 61 2.57 -6.03 -11.53
C ASP A 61 1.22 -6.67 -11.17
N GLU A 62 1.04 -7.95 -11.49
CA GLU A 62 -0.17 -8.72 -11.17
C GLU A 62 -0.34 -8.89 -9.66
N GLU A 63 0.73 -9.24 -8.95
CA GLU A 63 0.73 -9.38 -7.49
C GLU A 63 0.46 -8.04 -6.80
N VAL A 64 1.07 -6.95 -7.27
CA VAL A 64 0.84 -5.60 -6.73
C VAL A 64 -0.60 -5.16 -6.99
N SER A 65 -1.15 -5.42 -8.17
CA SER A 65 -2.54 -5.08 -8.51
C SER A 65 -3.53 -5.87 -7.66
N SER A 66 -3.29 -7.16 -7.46
CA SER A 66 -4.10 -8.02 -6.59
C SER A 66 -4.08 -7.52 -5.14
N LEU A 67 -2.91 -7.12 -4.63
CA LEU A 67 -2.78 -6.52 -3.30
C LEU A 67 -3.51 -5.18 -3.17
N ALA A 68 -3.44 -4.32 -4.19
CA ALA A 68 -4.15 -3.05 -4.20
C ALA A 68 -5.67 -3.25 -4.10
N THR A 69 -6.21 -4.16 -4.91
CA THR A 69 -7.64 -4.56 -4.85
C THR A 69 -8.00 -5.13 -3.47
N TYR A 70 -7.19 -6.06 -2.94
CA TYR A 70 -7.42 -6.63 -1.61
C TYR A 70 -7.47 -5.55 -0.52
N VAL A 71 -6.53 -4.61 -0.51
CA VAL A 71 -6.50 -3.52 0.47
C VAL A 71 -7.74 -2.66 0.35
N GLN A 72 -8.16 -2.33 -0.88
CA GLN A 72 -9.38 -1.55 -1.11
C GLN A 72 -10.62 -2.26 -0.57
N GLU A 73 -10.81 -3.55 -0.89
CA GLU A 73 -11.96 -4.34 -0.43
C GLU A 73 -11.99 -4.44 1.10
N ARG A 74 -10.83 -4.66 1.72
CA ARG A 74 -10.72 -4.72 3.18
C ARG A 74 -10.98 -3.37 3.84
N ALA A 75 -10.50 -2.28 3.23
CA ALA A 75 -10.78 -0.93 3.70
C ALA A 75 -12.29 -0.60 3.63
N ALA A 76 -12.96 -0.97 2.53
CA ALA A 76 -14.40 -0.81 2.35
C ALA A 76 -15.20 -1.65 3.36
N ALA A 77 -14.73 -2.85 3.69
CA ALA A 77 -15.30 -3.68 4.76
C ALA A 77 -14.96 -3.20 6.18
N GLY A 78 -14.20 -2.12 6.32
CA GLY A 78 -13.75 -1.58 7.62
C GLY A 78 -12.80 -2.52 8.36
N TRP A 79 -12.07 -3.37 7.64
CA TRP A 79 -11.16 -4.38 8.17
C TRP A 79 -11.77 -5.33 9.21
N LYS A 80 -13.09 -5.57 9.10
CA LYS A 80 -13.81 -6.55 9.91
C LYS A 80 -13.45 -7.96 9.43
N SER A 81 -13.14 -8.84 10.37
CA SER A 81 -12.82 -10.26 10.18
C SER A 81 -14.07 -11.09 9.92
#